data_AF-A0A957Q580-F1
#
_entry.id   AF-A0A957Q580-F1
#
_cell.length_a   1.000
_cell.length_b   1.000
_cell.length_c   1.000
_cell.angle_alpha   90.00
_cell.angle_beta   90.00
_cell.angle_gamma   90.00
#
_symmetry.space_group_name_H-M   'P 1'
#
loop_
_entity.id
_entity.type
_entity.pdbx_description
1 polymer ?
#
loop_
_entity_poly.entity_id
_entity_poly.type
_entity_poly.pdbx_seq_one_letter_code
_entity_poly.pdbx_strand_id
1 'polypeptide(L)'
;QVVALLAEHYRRVYPTAEEEADFARGEAGAPDWLPLTRLQQPQTVSEQQLAINVGAFAAFLQRIADDTIMNNAKTVHGPVYGAETGQNNVHGTYRQAAAQLMQGFTAQERDQFLTILLPLLKKLDYDALMLPILSDLIGPIPLRCADGTVTQANLHDAHQSAVIELKEEVVAVQLFMAMKHGLELLYGKGVPVPQEEIAVISGIRIPCAADIPAYYMGISPAHMEATRLIHCAQLGAYAITVVDRKSNRAVKIETTTGILPRDRELLRLRKTVIMEKRVAPRAEHRRFFERLTELICQFVRLDEQNFSVVGPIPFPWQEFSGKLAFMPGRWQSFRDFLLRTEPSTQLAGGLVELEILDAKRDEELVAQLLRGDYSGDEQINGTPHAESTPIIKTAEDEDHGGEATAGHRTFSSLIHDQTLTTEQKVTAVIEEYIQPILENDGGRVEYLGFDTAVGEVSVRFLGSCANCPASILSVETLVKPPLLNIPGVHHVVHRTQLRNGDRGATQPIALEG
;
A
#
# COMPACT_ATOMS: atom_id res chain seq x y z
N GLN A 1 -27.06 -0.37 -22.20
CA GLN A 1 -27.63 -0.79 -23.50
C GLN A 1 -26.61 -0.80 -24.62
N VAL A 2 -26.09 0.34 -25.09
CA VAL A 2 -25.03 0.39 -26.15
C VAL A 2 -23.85 -0.52 -25.82
N VAL A 3 -23.33 -0.43 -24.59
CA VAL A 3 -22.25 -1.29 -24.07
C VAL A 3 -22.57 -2.77 -24.17
N ALA A 4 -23.80 -3.20 -23.88
CA ALA A 4 -24.20 -4.59 -23.95
C ALA A 4 -24.21 -5.11 -25.40
N LEU A 5 -24.69 -4.29 -26.35
CA LEU A 5 -24.65 -4.62 -27.78
C LEU A 5 -23.21 -4.70 -28.30
N LEU A 6 -22.33 -3.79 -27.87
CA LEU A 6 -20.91 -3.83 -28.19
C LEU A 6 -20.24 -5.06 -27.58
N ALA A 7 -20.56 -5.42 -26.34
CA ALA A 7 -20.06 -6.62 -25.67
C ALA A 7 -20.50 -7.91 -26.38
N GLU A 8 -21.75 -7.98 -26.83
CA GLU A 8 -22.25 -9.11 -27.62
C GLU A 8 -21.56 -9.22 -28.98
N HIS A 9 -21.24 -8.09 -29.63
CA HIS A 9 -20.43 -8.08 -30.85
C HIS A 9 -18.99 -8.51 -30.56
N TYR A 10 -18.36 -7.96 -29.51
CA TYR A 10 -17.01 -8.30 -29.08
C TYR A 10 -16.84 -9.79 -28.82
N ARG A 11 -17.77 -10.40 -28.07
CA ARG A 11 -17.78 -11.84 -27.80
C ARG A 11 -17.98 -12.70 -29.05
N ARG A 12 -18.64 -12.19 -30.08
CA ARG A 12 -18.76 -12.90 -31.37
C ARG A 12 -17.46 -12.88 -32.16
N VAL A 13 -16.68 -11.80 -32.04
CA VAL A 13 -15.37 -11.68 -32.69
C VAL A 13 -14.29 -12.43 -31.92
N TYR A 14 -14.34 -12.40 -30.59
CA TYR A 14 -13.45 -13.14 -29.69
C TYR A 14 -14.26 -14.05 -28.74
N PRO A 15 -14.66 -15.25 -29.21
CA PRO A 15 -15.38 -16.23 -28.39
C PRO A 15 -14.57 -16.71 -27.18
N THR A 16 -13.25 -16.78 -27.28
CA THR A 16 -12.36 -17.29 -26.23
C THR A 16 -11.49 -16.21 -25.60
N ALA A 17 -11.05 -16.45 -24.36
CA ALA A 17 -10.12 -15.56 -23.68
C ALA A 17 -8.72 -15.55 -24.33
N GLU A 18 -8.36 -16.60 -25.06
CA GLU A 18 -7.11 -16.70 -25.79
C GLU A 18 -7.09 -15.78 -27.02
N GLU A 19 -8.17 -15.78 -27.82
CA GLU A 19 -8.33 -14.88 -28.98
C GLU A 19 -8.39 -13.41 -28.56
N GLU A 20 -9.05 -13.11 -27.45
CA GLU A 20 -9.05 -11.77 -26.86
C GLU A 20 -7.64 -11.34 -26.44
N ALA A 21 -6.86 -12.26 -25.84
CA ALA A 21 -5.49 -11.99 -25.45
C ALA A 21 -4.55 -11.86 -26.67
N ASP A 22 -4.78 -12.61 -27.74
CA ASP A 22 -4.07 -12.47 -29.03
C ASP A 22 -4.31 -11.09 -29.65
N PHE A 23 -5.57 -10.64 -29.66
CA PHE A 23 -5.90 -9.29 -30.12
C PHE A 23 -5.23 -8.22 -29.26
N ALA A 24 -5.27 -8.35 -27.93
CA ALA A 24 -4.61 -7.42 -27.02
C ALA A 24 -3.08 -7.38 -27.22
N ARG A 25 -2.45 -8.52 -27.53
CA ARG A 25 -1.03 -8.62 -27.89
C ARG A 25 -0.70 -8.08 -29.28
N GLY A 26 -1.70 -7.88 -30.14
CA GLY A 26 -1.51 -7.50 -31.54
C GLY A 26 -0.89 -8.63 -32.37
N GLU A 27 -1.21 -9.88 -32.04
CA GLU A 27 -0.71 -11.06 -32.76
C GLU A 27 -1.14 -11.05 -34.24
N ALA A 28 -0.24 -11.53 -35.10
CA ALA A 28 -0.51 -11.57 -36.54
C ALA A 28 -1.65 -12.56 -36.83
N GLY A 29 -2.77 -12.04 -37.35
CA GLY A 29 -3.95 -12.84 -37.69
C GLY A 29 -5.09 -12.76 -36.66
N ALA A 30 -4.90 -12.08 -35.53
CA ALA A 30 -6.01 -11.74 -34.65
C ALA A 30 -7.06 -10.91 -35.42
N PRO A 31 -8.35 -11.26 -35.37
CA PRO A 31 -9.40 -10.48 -36.02
C PRO A 31 -9.37 -9.03 -35.55
N ASP A 32 -9.56 -8.06 -36.45
CA ASP A 32 -9.78 -6.67 -36.06
C ASP A 32 -11.25 -6.50 -35.66
N TRP A 33 -11.53 -6.20 -34.40
CA TRP A 33 -12.90 -6.04 -33.89
C TRP A 33 -13.61 -4.81 -34.46
N LEU A 34 -12.87 -3.74 -34.78
CA LEU A 34 -13.42 -2.47 -35.22
C LEU A 34 -12.66 -1.91 -36.44
N PRO A 35 -12.72 -2.61 -37.59
CA PRO A 35 -12.01 -2.17 -38.78
C PRO A 35 -12.56 -0.83 -39.26
N LEU A 36 -11.71 0.19 -39.23
CA LEU A 36 -12.08 1.59 -39.49
C LEU A 36 -12.81 1.78 -40.82
N THR A 37 -12.41 1.05 -41.86
CA THR A 37 -13.04 1.09 -43.18
C THR A 37 -14.49 0.63 -43.15
N ARG A 38 -14.82 -0.42 -42.37
CA ARG A 38 -16.22 -0.90 -42.24
C ARG A 38 -17.05 0.01 -41.36
N LEU A 39 -16.44 0.65 -40.34
CA LEU A 39 -17.14 1.64 -39.52
C LEU A 39 -17.47 2.91 -40.31
N GLN A 40 -16.57 3.36 -41.18
CA GLN A 40 -16.78 4.54 -42.03
C GLN A 40 -17.72 4.28 -43.21
N GLN A 41 -17.73 3.05 -43.74
CA GLN A 41 -18.51 2.67 -44.92
C GLN A 41 -19.24 1.34 -44.70
N PRO A 42 -20.22 1.29 -43.77
CA PRO A 42 -20.94 0.06 -43.45
C PRO A 42 -21.79 -0.41 -44.63
N GLN A 43 -21.64 -1.67 -45.02
CA GLN A 43 -22.32 -2.28 -46.17
C GLN A 43 -23.57 -3.08 -45.77
N THR A 44 -23.65 -3.51 -44.50
CA THR A 44 -24.78 -4.27 -43.97
C THR A 44 -25.51 -3.51 -42.85
N VAL A 45 -26.77 -3.88 -42.59
CA VAL A 45 -27.55 -3.32 -41.46
C VAL A 45 -26.84 -3.57 -40.12
N SER A 46 -26.19 -4.74 -39.97
CA SER A 46 -25.42 -5.07 -38.76
C SER A 46 -24.21 -4.15 -38.59
N GLU A 47 -23.49 -3.84 -39.68
CA GLU A 47 -22.35 -2.91 -39.65
C GLU A 47 -22.80 -1.48 -39.39
N GLN A 48 -23.94 -1.06 -39.95
CA GLN A 48 -24.52 0.26 -39.67
C GLN A 48 -24.87 0.40 -38.19
N GLN A 49 -25.50 -0.62 -37.59
CA GLN A 49 -25.82 -0.62 -36.17
C GLN A 49 -24.56 -0.62 -35.29
N LEU A 50 -23.53 -1.38 -35.67
CA LEU A 50 -22.23 -1.37 -34.98
C LEU A 50 -21.61 0.03 -35.02
N ALA A 51 -21.57 0.67 -36.19
CA ALA A 51 -21.02 2.02 -36.34
C ALA A 51 -21.77 3.06 -35.49
N ILE A 52 -23.11 2.99 -35.44
CA ILE A 52 -23.94 3.85 -34.57
C ILE A 52 -23.59 3.62 -33.09
N ASN A 53 -23.49 2.36 -32.67
CA ASN A 53 -23.20 2.01 -31.28
C ASN A 53 -21.79 2.48 -30.86
N VAL A 54 -20.79 2.28 -31.71
CA VAL A 54 -19.41 2.77 -31.48
C VAL A 54 -19.38 4.30 -31.42
N GLY A 55 -20.06 4.98 -32.35
CA GLY A 55 -20.16 6.44 -32.36
C GLY A 55 -20.85 7.00 -31.11
N ALA A 56 -21.93 6.36 -30.65
CA ALA A 56 -22.62 6.74 -29.42
C ALA A 56 -21.72 6.55 -28.17
N PHE A 57 -20.96 5.46 -28.11
CA PHE A 57 -20.04 5.22 -27.01
C PHE A 57 -18.84 6.17 -27.03
N ALA A 58 -18.27 6.45 -28.20
CA ALA A 58 -17.21 7.45 -28.36
C ALA A 58 -17.68 8.85 -27.96
N ALA A 59 -18.91 9.24 -28.33
CA ALA A 59 -19.49 10.52 -27.91
C ALA A 59 -19.69 10.61 -26.39
N PHE A 60 -20.08 9.50 -25.75
CA PHE A 60 -20.15 9.40 -24.29
C PHE A 60 -18.77 9.62 -23.64
N LEU A 61 -17.73 8.93 -24.14
CA LEU A 61 -16.36 9.07 -23.61
C LEU A 61 -15.79 10.47 -23.83
N GLN A 62 -15.99 11.06 -25.01
CA GLN A 62 -15.55 12.42 -25.32
C GLN A 62 -16.16 13.43 -24.36
N ARG A 63 -17.46 13.29 -24.04
CA ARG A 63 -18.15 14.21 -23.14
C ARG A 63 -17.66 14.10 -21.70
N ILE A 64 -17.33 12.87 -21.24
CA ILE A 64 -16.65 12.67 -19.95
C ILE A 64 -15.25 13.31 -19.95
N ALA A 65 -14.51 13.17 -21.04
CA ALA A 65 -13.16 13.74 -21.17
C ALA A 65 -13.20 15.28 -21.14
N ASP A 66 -14.11 15.91 -21.87
CA ASP A 66 -14.25 17.36 -21.94
C ASP A 66 -14.55 17.97 -20.55
N ASP A 67 -15.46 17.35 -19.79
CA ASP A 67 -15.77 17.78 -18.42
C ASP A 67 -14.56 17.62 -17.48
N THR A 68 -13.73 16.60 -17.71
CA THR A 68 -12.51 16.35 -16.92
C THR A 68 -11.45 17.43 -17.17
N ILE A 69 -11.19 17.76 -18.44
CA ILE A 69 -10.22 18.78 -18.84
C ILE A 69 -10.65 20.16 -18.31
N MET A 70 -11.95 20.49 -18.42
CA MET A 70 -12.48 21.79 -17.96
C MET A 70 -12.43 21.94 -16.43
N ASN A 71 -12.57 20.85 -15.68
CA ASN A 71 -12.42 20.88 -14.22
C ASN A 71 -10.95 21.01 -13.79
N ASN A 72 -10.02 20.35 -14.49
CA ASN A 72 -8.58 20.47 -14.22
C ASN A 72 -8.02 21.86 -14.58
N ALA A 73 -8.57 22.55 -15.59
CA ALA A 73 -8.16 23.91 -15.92
C ALA A 73 -8.51 24.94 -14.82
N LYS A 74 -9.57 24.69 -14.03
CA LYS A 74 -9.99 25.55 -12.92
C LYS A 74 -9.14 25.41 -11.65
N THR A 75 -8.42 24.30 -11.49
CA THR A 75 -7.58 24.03 -10.31
C THR A 75 -6.13 24.51 -10.48
N VAL A 76 -5.65 24.66 -11.72
CA VAL A 76 -4.27 25.08 -12.02
C VAL A 76 -4.10 26.60 -12.11
N HIS A 77 -5.14 27.32 -12.51
CA HIS A 77 -5.19 28.77 -12.46
C HIS A 77 -6.26 29.17 -11.45
N GLY A 78 -5.87 29.75 -10.31
CA GLY A 78 -6.81 30.29 -9.32
C GLY A 78 -7.88 31.17 -9.97
N PRO A 79 -8.99 31.49 -9.24
CA PRO A 79 -10.23 31.95 -9.84
C PRO A 79 -9.97 33.04 -10.88
N VAL A 80 -10.20 32.69 -12.16
CA VAL A 80 -10.06 33.64 -13.26
C VAL A 80 -11.08 34.74 -12.99
N TYR A 81 -10.57 35.93 -12.68
CA TYR A 81 -11.38 37.14 -12.50
C TYR A 81 -12.24 37.33 -13.76
N GLY A 82 -13.57 37.20 -13.59
CA GLY A 82 -14.54 37.37 -14.67
C GLY A 82 -15.49 36.19 -14.90
N ALA A 83 -16.00 35.55 -13.85
CA ALA A 83 -17.21 34.75 -13.98
C ALA A 83 -18.42 35.65 -13.66
N GLU A 84 -18.96 36.27 -14.70
CA GLU A 84 -20.28 36.88 -14.64
C GLU A 84 -21.30 35.84 -14.16
N THR A 85 -22.11 36.29 -13.21
CA THR A 85 -23.20 35.57 -12.59
C THR A 85 -24.19 35.05 -13.64
N GLY A 86 -24.47 33.74 -13.63
CA GLY A 86 -25.80 33.24 -14.01
C GLY A 86 -25.96 32.59 -15.38
N GLN A 87 -24.97 31.85 -15.89
CA GLN A 87 -25.22 30.85 -16.93
C GLN A 87 -24.89 29.44 -16.43
N ASN A 88 -25.89 28.57 -16.57
CA ASN A 88 -25.98 27.24 -15.97
C ASN A 88 -24.71 26.39 -16.11
N ASN A 89 -24.30 25.81 -14.99
CA ASN A 89 -23.20 24.86 -14.85
C ASN A 89 -23.60 23.49 -15.45
N VAL A 90 -23.84 23.42 -16.77
CA VAL A 90 -24.35 22.22 -17.48
C VAL A 90 -23.25 21.19 -17.77
N HIS A 91 -21.97 21.56 -17.62
CA HIS A 91 -20.85 20.67 -17.92
C HIS A 91 -20.54 19.73 -16.74
N GLY A 92 -20.47 20.21 -15.50
CA GLY A 92 -20.29 19.32 -14.33
C GLY A 92 -21.41 18.30 -14.12
N THR A 93 -22.61 18.51 -14.68
CA THR A 93 -23.76 17.64 -14.48
C THR A 93 -23.73 16.37 -15.32
N TYR A 94 -23.10 16.37 -16.50
CA TYR A 94 -23.06 15.18 -17.35
C TYR A 94 -22.16 14.11 -16.76
N ARG A 95 -20.89 14.44 -16.47
CA ARG A 95 -19.97 13.51 -15.79
C ARG A 95 -20.53 13.04 -14.45
N GLN A 96 -21.15 13.92 -13.66
CA GLN A 96 -21.78 13.53 -12.39
C GLN A 96 -22.93 12.52 -12.60
N ALA A 97 -23.80 12.76 -13.58
CA ALA A 97 -24.89 11.82 -13.91
C ALA A 97 -24.33 10.49 -14.45
N ALA A 98 -23.28 10.53 -15.27
CA ALA A 98 -22.59 9.34 -15.75
C ALA A 98 -21.95 8.55 -14.60
N ALA A 99 -21.30 9.22 -13.64
CA ALA A 99 -20.74 8.59 -12.45
C ALA A 99 -21.82 7.90 -11.60
N GLN A 100 -22.95 8.57 -11.36
CA GLN A 100 -24.09 7.98 -10.64
C GLN A 100 -24.63 6.74 -11.36
N LEU A 101 -24.73 6.77 -12.69
CA LEU A 101 -25.13 5.61 -13.50
C LEU A 101 -24.12 4.47 -13.36
N MET A 102 -22.82 4.75 -13.50
CA MET A 102 -21.73 3.77 -13.43
C MET A 102 -21.63 3.12 -12.05
N GLN A 103 -21.82 3.89 -10.97
CA GLN A 103 -21.83 3.38 -9.60
C GLN A 103 -23.02 2.45 -9.33
N GLY A 104 -24.10 2.57 -10.11
CA GLY A 104 -25.26 1.70 -10.08
C GLY A 104 -25.11 0.42 -10.90
N PHE A 105 -24.00 0.21 -11.61
CA PHE A 105 -23.80 -1.00 -12.42
C PHE A 105 -23.78 -2.26 -11.55
N THR A 106 -24.50 -3.28 -12.03
CA THR A 106 -24.30 -4.66 -11.61
C THR A 106 -22.89 -5.15 -11.95
N ALA A 107 -22.44 -6.25 -11.33
CA ALA A 107 -21.15 -6.86 -11.66
C ALA A 107 -21.02 -7.21 -13.15
N GLN A 108 -22.12 -7.67 -13.78
CA GLN A 108 -22.16 -7.98 -15.20
C GLN A 108 -22.04 -6.72 -16.08
N GLU A 109 -22.76 -5.64 -15.73
CA GLU A 109 -22.68 -4.38 -16.49
C GLU A 109 -21.30 -3.74 -16.39
N ARG A 110 -20.71 -3.77 -15.18
CA ARG A 110 -19.34 -3.30 -14.95
C ARG A 110 -18.33 -4.08 -15.78
N ASP A 111 -18.47 -5.41 -15.80
CA ASP A 111 -17.64 -6.29 -16.61
C ASP A 111 -17.74 -5.93 -18.10
N GLN A 112 -18.96 -5.85 -18.64
CA GLN A 112 -19.19 -5.48 -20.03
C GLN A 112 -18.62 -4.10 -20.36
N PHE A 113 -18.81 -3.13 -19.47
CA PHE A 113 -18.30 -1.77 -19.65
C PHE A 113 -16.78 -1.74 -19.75
N LEU A 114 -16.07 -2.35 -18.80
CA LEU A 114 -14.60 -2.37 -18.79
C LEU A 114 -14.03 -3.21 -19.94
N THR A 115 -14.67 -4.33 -20.31
CA THR A 115 -14.29 -5.15 -21.46
C THR A 115 -14.34 -4.36 -22.77
N ILE A 116 -15.32 -3.47 -22.92
CA ILE A 116 -15.46 -2.62 -24.11
C ILE A 116 -14.58 -1.37 -24.05
N LEU A 117 -14.41 -0.79 -22.87
CA LEU A 117 -13.62 0.42 -22.67
C LEU A 117 -12.13 0.18 -22.98
N LEU A 118 -11.59 -0.92 -22.47
CA LEU A 118 -10.17 -1.25 -22.52
C LEU A 118 -9.57 -1.27 -23.94
N PRO A 119 -10.14 -1.98 -24.94
CA PRO A 119 -9.60 -1.98 -26.30
C PRO A 119 -9.79 -0.65 -27.04
N LEU A 120 -10.67 0.23 -26.57
CA LEU A 120 -10.94 1.54 -27.17
C LEU A 120 -10.02 2.64 -26.66
N LEU A 121 -9.55 2.52 -25.41
CA LEU A 121 -8.63 3.47 -24.80
C LEU A 121 -7.18 3.01 -24.96
N LYS A 122 -6.34 3.86 -25.55
CA LYS A 122 -4.90 3.60 -25.61
C LYS A 122 -4.23 4.16 -24.36
N LYS A 123 -3.02 3.68 -24.11
CA LYS A 123 -2.19 4.07 -22.98
C LYS A 123 -1.98 5.59 -22.80
N LEU A 124 -2.06 6.39 -23.86
CA LEU A 124 -1.94 7.85 -23.77
C LEU A 124 -3.08 8.47 -22.94
N ASP A 125 -4.17 7.73 -22.77
CA ASP A 125 -5.40 8.21 -22.13
C ASP A 125 -5.55 7.68 -20.70
N TYR A 126 -4.50 7.09 -20.09
CA TYR A 126 -4.62 6.53 -18.73
C TYR A 126 -4.97 7.61 -17.70
N ASP A 127 -4.07 8.58 -17.48
CA ASP A 127 -4.32 9.65 -16.50
C ASP A 127 -5.47 10.58 -16.91
N ALA A 128 -5.58 10.85 -18.22
CA ALA A 128 -6.53 11.84 -18.73
C ALA A 128 -7.97 11.31 -18.79
N LEU A 129 -8.17 9.99 -18.91
CA LEU A 129 -9.48 9.41 -19.18
C LEU A 129 -9.73 8.12 -18.40
N MET A 130 -8.83 7.14 -18.45
CA MET A 130 -9.03 5.84 -17.78
C MET A 130 -9.16 6.00 -16.26
N LEU A 131 -8.17 6.65 -15.61
CA LEU A 131 -8.16 6.84 -14.17
C LEU A 131 -9.38 7.64 -13.67
N PRO A 132 -9.78 8.76 -14.32
CA PRO A 132 -11.05 9.43 -14.03
C PRO A 132 -12.28 8.53 -14.14
N ILE A 133 -12.39 7.72 -15.21
CA ILE A 133 -13.52 6.80 -15.40
C ILE A 133 -13.51 5.70 -14.32
N LEU A 134 -12.35 5.11 -14.02
CA LEU A 134 -12.21 4.11 -12.95
C LEU A 134 -12.57 4.71 -11.59
N SER A 135 -12.16 5.95 -11.32
CA SER A 135 -12.51 6.68 -10.10
C SER A 135 -14.02 6.91 -10.00
N ASP A 136 -14.67 7.30 -11.08
CA ASP A 136 -16.12 7.51 -11.11
C ASP A 136 -16.87 6.17 -10.94
N LEU A 137 -16.37 5.10 -11.56
CA LEU A 137 -16.92 3.73 -11.51
C LEU A 137 -16.81 3.12 -10.10
N ILE A 138 -15.64 3.24 -9.46
CA ILE A 138 -15.42 2.81 -8.09
C ILE A 138 -16.27 3.66 -7.14
N GLY A 139 -16.30 4.98 -7.36
CA GLY A 139 -17.06 5.95 -6.58
C GLY A 139 -16.33 6.41 -5.31
N PRO A 140 -16.65 7.61 -4.81
CA PRO A 140 -15.95 8.20 -3.67
C PRO A 140 -16.37 7.60 -2.33
N ILE A 141 -15.63 7.96 -1.29
CA ILE A 141 -16.02 7.81 0.12
C ILE A 141 -16.24 9.20 0.72
N PRO A 142 -17.40 9.47 1.32
CA PRO A 142 -17.59 10.70 2.07
C PRO A 142 -16.75 10.67 3.36
N LEU A 143 -15.85 11.63 3.51
CA LEU A 143 -15.05 11.82 4.73
C LEU A 143 -15.52 13.07 5.44
N ARG A 144 -15.80 12.95 6.74
CA ARG A 144 -16.09 14.09 7.61
C ARG A 144 -14.78 14.57 8.23
N CYS A 145 -14.41 15.80 7.92
CA CYS A 145 -13.26 16.50 8.47
C CYS A 145 -13.53 16.95 9.92
N ALA A 146 -12.48 17.33 10.65
CA ALA A 146 -12.57 17.80 12.03
C ALA A 146 -13.43 19.06 12.20
N ASP A 147 -13.55 19.90 11.16
CA ASP A 147 -14.42 21.08 11.14
C ASP A 147 -15.89 20.77 10.84
N GLY A 148 -16.23 19.49 10.66
CA GLY A 148 -17.58 19.00 10.35
C GLY A 148 -17.93 19.01 8.86
N THR A 149 -17.05 19.54 7.99
CA THR A 149 -17.27 19.51 6.54
C THR A 149 -17.16 18.08 6.00
N VAL A 150 -17.90 17.77 4.93
CA VAL A 150 -17.83 16.46 4.27
C VAL A 150 -17.15 16.63 2.91
N THR A 151 -16.01 15.97 2.75
CA THR A 151 -15.25 15.90 1.50
C THR A 151 -15.45 14.53 0.85
N GLN A 152 -15.13 14.41 -0.44
CA GLN A 152 -15.27 13.16 -1.19
C GLN A 152 -13.88 12.62 -1.52
N ALA A 153 -13.43 11.60 -0.80
CA ALA A 153 -12.20 10.89 -1.11
C ALA A 153 -12.42 10.00 -2.33
N ASN A 154 -11.69 10.24 -3.42
CA ASN A 154 -11.85 9.52 -4.67
C ASN A 154 -10.50 8.97 -5.17
N LEU A 155 -10.55 7.94 -6.03
CA LEU A 155 -9.35 7.24 -6.49
C LEU A 155 -8.43 8.18 -7.26
N HIS A 156 -8.98 9.02 -8.14
CA HIS A 156 -8.18 9.91 -8.97
C HIS A 156 -7.30 10.83 -8.11
N ASP A 157 -7.89 11.50 -7.13
CA ASP A 157 -7.16 12.43 -6.26
C ASP A 157 -6.19 11.70 -5.32
N ALA A 158 -6.58 10.53 -4.80
CA ALA A 158 -5.69 9.68 -4.02
C ALA A 158 -4.44 9.28 -4.84
N HIS A 159 -4.64 8.84 -6.07
CA HIS A 159 -3.58 8.43 -6.99
C HIS A 159 -2.67 9.61 -7.36
N GLN A 160 -3.23 10.79 -7.63
CA GLN A 160 -2.44 12.00 -7.94
C GLN A 160 -1.68 12.54 -6.72
N SER A 161 -2.18 12.30 -5.51
CA SER A 161 -1.52 12.74 -4.27
C SER A 161 -0.35 11.85 -3.83
N ALA A 162 -0.32 10.60 -4.29
CA ALA A 162 0.65 9.61 -3.87
C ALA A 162 1.94 9.68 -4.69
N VAL A 163 3.08 9.50 -4.03
CA VAL A 163 4.41 9.44 -4.66
C VAL A 163 4.62 8.03 -5.18
N ILE A 164 3.88 7.72 -6.24
CA ILE A 164 3.87 6.42 -6.89
C ILE A 164 4.93 6.42 -7.99
N GLU A 165 5.85 5.45 -7.99
CA GLU A 165 6.60 5.21 -9.22
C GLU A 165 5.63 4.67 -10.28
N LEU A 166 5.86 5.00 -11.55
CA LEU A 166 5.05 4.66 -12.72
C LEU A 166 4.62 3.16 -12.85
N LYS A 167 5.18 2.27 -12.04
CA LYS A 167 4.91 0.82 -12.00
C LYS A 167 3.99 0.38 -10.85
N GLU A 168 3.59 1.31 -9.97
CA GLU A 168 2.80 1.03 -8.76
C GLU A 168 1.39 1.63 -8.84
N GLU A 169 0.97 2.08 -10.03
CA GLU A 169 -0.40 2.57 -10.29
C GLU A 169 -1.46 1.52 -9.87
N VAL A 170 -1.19 0.24 -10.16
CA VAL A 170 -2.06 -0.86 -9.73
C VAL A 170 -2.12 -0.97 -8.21
N VAL A 171 -1.02 -0.74 -7.50
CA VAL A 171 -0.97 -0.78 -6.03
C VAL A 171 -1.91 0.28 -5.46
N ALA A 172 -1.90 1.48 -6.05
CA ALA A 172 -2.76 2.57 -5.62
C ALA A 172 -4.25 2.25 -5.78
N VAL A 173 -4.65 1.67 -6.91
CA VAL A 173 -6.02 1.22 -7.15
C VAL A 173 -6.42 0.13 -6.16
N GLN A 174 -5.57 -0.87 -5.97
CA GLN A 174 -5.81 -1.98 -5.04
C GLN A 174 -5.99 -1.48 -3.60
N LEU A 175 -5.11 -0.60 -3.13
CA LEU A 175 -5.16 -0.01 -1.80
C LEU A 175 -6.38 0.88 -1.59
N PHE A 176 -6.72 1.69 -2.60
CA PHE A 176 -7.89 2.56 -2.52
C PHE A 176 -9.16 1.71 -2.37
N MET A 177 -9.30 0.68 -3.20
CA MET A 177 -10.43 -0.25 -3.10
C MET A 177 -10.43 -1.02 -1.78
N ALA A 178 -9.28 -1.47 -1.29
CA ALA A 178 -9.17 -2.16 -0.01
C ALA A 178 -9.59 -1.26 1.16
N MET A 179 -9.08 -0.02 1.21
CA MET A 179 -9.48 0.99 2.19
C MET A 179 -10.98 1.26 2.12
N LYS A 180 -11.51 1.37 0.90
CA LYS A 180 -12.94 1.57 0.68
C LYS A 180 -13.79 0.46 1.26
N HIS A 181 -13.49 -0.79 0.92
CA HIS A 181 -14.21 -1.95 1.45
C HIS A 181 -14.15 -2.00 2.98
N GLY A 182 -12.96 -1.78 3.57
CA GLY A 182 -12.81 -1.75 5.02
C GLY A 182 -13.66 -0.67 5.71
N LEU A 183 -13.67 0.55 5.16
CA LEU A 183 -14.45 1.67 5.70
C LEU A 183 -15.97 1.46 5.52
N GLU A 184 -16.41 0.95 4.38
CA GLU A 184 -17.82 0.65 4.13
C GLU A 184 -18.33 -0.47 5.05
N LEU A 185 -17.50 -1.47 5.36
CA LEU A 185 -17.85 -2.52 6.33
C LEU A 185 -17.92 -2.01 7.78
N LEU A 186 -17.08 -1.03 8.15
CA LEU A 186 -17.09 -0.43 9.49
C LEU A 186 -18.26 0.53 9.70
N TYR A 187 -18.52 1.43 8.73
CA TYR A 187 -19.42 2.57 8.88
C TYR A 187 -20.71 2.48 8.06
N GLY A 188 -20.74 1.61 7.05
CA GLY A 188 -21.82 1.51 6.06
C GLY A 188 -21.51 2.29 4.78
N LYS A 189 -21.97 1.74 3.65
CA LYS A 189 -21.79 2.33 2.32
C LYS A 189 -22.39 3.74 2.23
N GLY A 190 -21.59 4.71 1.79
CA GLY A 190 -22.01 6.10 1.61
C GLY A 190 -22.21 6.89 2.92
N VAL A 191 -21.93 6.31 4.08
CA VAL A 191 -22.02 7.01 5.37
C VAL A 191 -20.75 7.87 5.56
N PRO A 192 -20.87 9.18 5.88
CA PRO A 192 -19.70 10.03 6.11
C PRO A 192 -18.82 9.52 7.26
N VAL A 193 -17.59 9.13 6.92
CA VAL A 193 -16.63 8.57 7.87
C VAL A 193 -15.87 9.69 8.59
N PRO A 194 -15.83 9.73 9.94
CA PRO A 194 -14.99 10.67 10.69
C PRO A 194 -13.51 10.42 10.43
N GLN A 195 -12.84 11.34 9.75
CA GLN A 195 -11.46 11.18 9.32
C GLN A 195 -10.48 11.08 10.50
N GLU A 196 -10.76 11.78 11.59
CA GLU A 196 -9.99 11.74 12.83
C GLU A 196 -10.07 10.38 13.55
N GLU A 197 -11.13 9.60 13.33
CA GLU A 197 -11.34 8.30 14.00
C GLU A 197 -10.79 7.10 13.23
N ILE A 198 -10.31 7.33 12.00
CA ILE A 198 -9.69 6.29 11.19
C ILE A 198 -8.26 6.05 11.70
N ALA A 199 -7.92 4.78 11.87
CA ALA A 199 -6.55 4.29 11.92
C ALA A 199 -6.35 3.13 10.95
N VAL A 200 -5.10 2.90 10.55
CA VAL A 200 -4.72 1.85 9.61
C VAL A 200 -3.47 1.13 10.12
N ILE A 201 -3.51 -0.20 10.08
CA ILE A 201 -2.35 -1.06 10.26
C ILE A 201 -2.03 -1.65 8.88
N SER A 202 -0.84 -1.41 8.36
CA SER A 202 -0.42 -1.89 7.04
C SER A 202 0.66 -2.96 7.17
N GLY A 203 0.46 -4.12 6.55
CA GLY A 203 1.50 -5.15 6.40
C GLY A 203 2.30 -5.05 5.10
N ILE A 204 2.02 -4.03 4.30
CA ILE A 204 2.58 -3.88 2.96
C ILE A 204 3.96 -3.25 3.04
N ARG A 205 4.97 -3.98 2.58
CA ARG A 205 6.40 -3.61 2.57
C ARG A 205 6.79 -2.69 1.40
N ILE A 206 5.87 -1.90 0.89
CA ILE A 206 6.12 -0.96 -0.21
C ILE A 206 6.02 0.44 0.38
N PRO A 207 7.11 1.23 0.44
CA PRO A 207 7.10 2.53 1.11
C PRO A 207 6.00 3.49 0.63
N CYS A 208 5.76 3.57 -0.68
CA CYS A 208 4.71 4.44 -1.26
C CYS A 208 3.27 3.92 -1.02
N ALA A 209 3.10 2.66 -0.59
CA ALA A 209 1.77 2.13 -0.28
C ALA A 209 1.11 2.84 0.91
N ALA A 210 1.87 3.56 1.72
CA ALA A 210 1.35 4.36 2.82
C ALA A 210 0.60 5.62 2.37
N ASP A 211 0.85 6.11 1.15
CA ASP A 211 0.29 7.39 0.68
C ASP A 211 -1.23 7.32 0.49
N ILE A 212 -1.75 6.17 0.05
CA ILE A 212 -3.20 5.99 -0.14
C ILE A 212 -3.95 5.96 1.20
N PRO A 213 -3.55 5.17 2.21
CA PRO A 213 -4.07 5.32 3.57
C PRO A 213 -3.95 6.75 4.11
N ALA A 214 -2.78 7.39 3.95
CA ALA A 214 -2.54 8.76 4.42
C ALA A 214 -3.53 9.76 3.82
N TYR A 215 -3.83 9.64 2.52
CA TYR A 215 -4.84 10.42 1.82
C TYR A 215 -6.22 10.28 2.50
N TYR A 216 -6.68 9.06 2.79
CA TYR A 216 -7.95 8.84 3.51
C TYR A 216 -7.96 9.49 4.90
N MET A 217 -6.85 9.46 5.61
CA MET A 217 -6.76 10.01 6.97
C MET A 217 -6.51 11.52 7.01
N GLY A 218 -6.32 12.17 5.85
CA GLY A 218 -6.03 13.60 5.76
C GLY A 218 -4.68 13.95 6.36
N ILE A 219 -3.80 12.95 6.46
CA ILE A 219 -2.48 13.08 7.05
C ILE A 219 -1.56 13.54 5.92
N SER A 220 -1.01 14.74 6.05
CA SER A 220 0.11 15.13 5.20
C SER A 220 1.29 14.19 5.49
N PRO A 221 1.98 13.66 4.47
CA PRO A 221 3.21 12.91 4.68
C PRO A 221 4.26 13.67 5.50
N ALA A 222 4.17 15.00 5.57
CA ALA A 222 5.05 15.87 6.35
C ALA A 222 4.61 16.10 7.82
N HIS A 223 3.39 15.72 8.20
CA HIS A 223 2.82 15.92 9.54
C HIS A 223 2.37 14.60 10.18
N MET A 224 3.18 13.56 10.02
CA MET A 224 2.93 12.27 10.65
C MET A 224 3.27 12.33 12.14
N GLU A 225 2.34 12.83 12.96
CA GLU A 225 2.21 12.38 14.34
C GLU A 225 1.78 10.90 14.30
N ALA A 226 2.75 10.02 14.03
CA ALA A 226 2.59 8.64 13.56
C ALA A 226 2.05 7.68 14.64
N THR A 227 0.82 7.91 15.09
CA THR A 227 0.09 6.95 15.94
C THR A 227 -0.99 6.22 15.16
N ARG A 228 -1.60 6.83 14.13
CA ARG A 228 -2.78 6.29 13.41
C ARG A 228 -2.47 5.44 12.19
N LEU A 229 -1.27 5.53 11.63
CA LEU A 229 -0.80 4.68 10.54
C LEU A 229 0.39 3.88 11.04
N ILE A 230 0.18 2.59 11.28
CA ILE A 230 1.19 1.69 11.85
C ILE A 230 1.58 0.67 10.80
N HIS A 231 2.88 0.45 10.60
CA HIS A 231 3.35 -0.67 9.78
C HIS A 231 3.57 -1.92 10.65
N CYS A 232 3.00 -3.04 10.24
CA CYS A 232 3.10 -4.33 10.92
C CYS A 232 3.33 -5.45 9.90
N ALA A 233 4.57 -5.89 9.74
CA ALA A 233 4.91 -6.96 8.80
C ALA A 233 4.19 -8.30 9.08
N GLN A 234 3.78 -8.54 10.33
CA GLN A 234 3.08 -9.77 10.73
C GLN A 234 1.61 -9.82 10.28
N LEU A 235 1.04 -8.70 9.83
CA LEU A 235 -0.32 -8.66 9.32
C LEU A 235 -0.50 -9.44 8.00
N GLY A 236 0.60 -9.71 7.30
CA GLY A 236 0.62 -10.28 5.97
C GLY A 236 1.09 -9.24 4.94
N ALA A 237 1.89 -9.67 3.97
CA ALA A 237 2.58 -8.77 3.04
C ALA A 237 1.64 -7.96 2.11
N TYR A 238 0.35 -8.32 2.08
CA TYR A 238 -0.67 -7.80 1.17
C TYR A 238 -1.95 -7.34 1.90
N ALA A 239 -1.87 -7.20 3.23
CA ALA A 239 -3.00 -6.89 4.07
C ALA A 239 -2.93 -5.48 4.63
N ILE A 240 -4.09 -4.84 4.72
CA ILE A 240 -4.33 -3.65 5.52
C ILE A 240 -5.45 -3.94 6.51
N THR A 241 -5.37 -3.37 7.70
CA THR A 241 -6.45 -3.38 8.68
C THR A 241 -6.90 -1.96 8.92
N VAL A 242 -8.16 -1.70 8.61
CA VAL A 242 -8.82 -0.43 8.89
C VAL A 242 -9.46 -0.53 10.26
N VAL A 243 -9.27 0.49 11.08
CA VAL A 243 -9.74 0.52 12.47
C VAL A 243 -10.59 1.77 12.71
N ASP A 244 -11.79 1.57 13.22
CA ASP A 244 -12.62 2.60 13.83
C ASP A 244 -12.22 2.75 15.30
N ARG A 245 -11.43 3.78 15.59
CA ARG A 245 -10.85 4.03 16.93
C ARG A 245 -11.93 4.32 17.97
N LYS A 246 -13.05 4.90 17.56
CA LYS A 246 -14.13 5.29 18.48
C LYS A 246 -14.97 4.10 18.90
N SER A 247 -15.33 3.23 17.95
CA SER A 247 -16.09 2.01 18.28
C SER A 247 -15.20 0.83 18.65
N ASN A 248 -13.87 0.97 18.58
CA ASN A 248 -12.89 -0.11 18.78
C ASN A 248 -13.25 -1.34 17.93
N ARG A 249 -13.44 -1.12 16.63
CA ARG A 249 -13.68 -2.20 15.66
C ARG A 249 -12.66 -2.15 14.54
N ALA A 250 -12.26 -3.32 14.06
CA ALA A 250 -11.31 -3.46 12.97
C ALA A 250 -11.83 -4.38 11.88
N VAL A 251 -11.46 -4.07 10.63
CA VAL A 251 -11.66 -4.93 9.46
C VAL A 251 -10.30 -5.09 8.78
N LYS A 252 -9.86 -6.34 8.60
CA LYS A 252 -8.69 -6.67 7.78
C LYS A 252 -9.15 -6.98 6.37
N ILE A 253 -8.46 -6.38 5.41
CA ILE A 253 -8.63 -6.58 3.98
C ILE A 253 -7.29 -7.05 3.43
N GLU A 254 -7.24 -8.24 2.83
CA GLU A 254 -6.06 -8.79 2.20
C GLU A 254 -6.28 -9.04 0.72
N THR A 255 -5.37 -8.54 -0.11
CA THR A 255 -5.43 -8.76 -1.57
C THR A 255 -5.00 -10.19 -1.92
N THR A 256 -5.91 -11.00 -2.46
CA THR A 256 -5.67 -12.43 -2.77
C THR A 256 -4.71 -12.64 -3.95
N THR A 257 -4.61 -11.65 -4.84
CA THR A 257 -3.70 -11.66 -5.99
C THR A 257 -2.29 -11.19 -5.64
N GLY A 258 -2.06 -10.76 -4.40
CA GLY A 258 -0.88 -10.02 -3.97
C GLY A 258 -0.96 -8.53 -4.34
N ILE A 259 -0.16 -7.70 -3.66
CA ILE A 259 -0.19 -6.24 -3.85
C ILE A 259 0.52 -5.77 -5.14
N LEU A 260 1.42 -6.60 -5.67
CA LEU A 260 2.01 -6.42 -6.99
C LEU A 260 1.57 -7.59 -7.86
N PRO A 261 0.93 -7.35 -9.01
CA PRO A 261 0.45 -8.43 -9.88
C PRO A 261 1.59 -9.38 -10.24
N ARG A 262 1.42 -10.67 -9.89
CA ARG A 262 2.36 -11.75 -10.27
C ARG A 262 2.13 -12.23 -11.70
N ASP A 263 1.95 -11.29 -12.62
CA ASP A 263 1.71 -11.56 -14.03
C ASP A 263 3.03 -11.82 -14.77
N ARG A 264 3.13 -12.97 -15.46
CA ARG A 264 4.38 -13.40 -16.12
C ARG A 264 4.82 -12.41 -17.20
N GLU A 265 3.87 -11.88 -17.96
CA GLU A 265 4.16 -10.94 -19.04
C GLU A 265 4.62 -9.60 -18.46
N LEU A 266 3.89 -9.05 -17.47
CA LEU A 266 4.26 -7.82 -16.79
C LEU A 266 5.65 -7.93 -16.13
N LEU A 267 5.98 -9.07 -15.50
CA LEU A 267 7.30 -9.30 -14.90
C LEU A 267 8.42 -9.30 -15.95
N ARG A 268 8.20 -9.96 -17.09
CA ARG A 268 9.14 -9.96 -18.22
C ARG A 268 9.35 -8.54 -18.76
N LEU A 269 8.25 -7.85 -19.07
CA LEU A 269 8.27 -6.49 -19.61
C LEU A 269 8.88 -5.50 -18.62
N ARG A 270 8.61 -5.66 -17.32
CA ARG A 270 9.22 -4.87 -16.25
C ARG A 270 10.73 -5.02 -16.24
N LYS A 271 11.26 -6.24 -16.40
CA LYS A 271 12.71 -6.47 -16.48
C LYS A 271 13.31 -5.66 -17.64
N THR A 272 12.73 -5.75 -18.83
CA THR A 272 13.25 -5.03 -20.01
C THR A 272 13.06 -3.51 -19.87
N VAL A 273 11.86 -3.04 -19.55
CA VAL A 273 11.48 -1.62 -19.55
C VAL A 273 12.11 -0.85 -18.39
N ILE A 274 12.16 -1.44 -17.19
CA ILE A 274 12.58 -0.74 -15.96
C ILE A 274 14.03 -1.02 -15.62
N MET A 275 14.56 -2.23 -15.85
CA MET A 275 15.94 -2.56 -15.46
C MET A 275 16.94 -2.20 -16.56
N GLU A 276 16.53 -2.28 -17.84
CA GLU A 276 17.44 -1.97 -18.96
C GLU A 276 17.32 -0.53 -19.47
N LYS A 277 16.36 0.26 -18.93
CA LYS A 277 16.02 1.72 -19.03
C LYS A 277 16.21 2.51 -20.34
N ARG A 278 17.01 2.04 -21.29
CA ARG A 278 17.40 2.72 -22.55
C ARG A 278 17.53 1.78 -23.75
N VAL A 279 17.42 0.46 -23.56
CA VAL A 279 17.56 -0.54 -24.65
C VAL A 279 16.20 -1.12 -25.10
N ALA A 280 15.18 -1.05 -24.24
CA ALA A 280 13.86 -1.62 -24.53
C ALA A 280 13.22 -0.96 -25.77
N PRO A 281 12.74 -1.75 -26.75
CA PRO A 281 12.03 -1.22 -27.91
C PRO A 281 10.77 -0.44 -27.51
N ARG A 282 10.38 0.56 -28.32
CA ARG A 282 9.11 1.31 -28.12
C ARG A 282 7.89 0.40 -28.02
N ALA A 283 7.89 -0.72 -28.75
CA ALA A 283 6.81 -1.71 -28.69
C ALA A 283 6.72 -2.38 -27.31
N GLU A 284 7.85 -2.70 -26.67
CA GLU A 284 7.84 -3.29 -25.32
C GLU A 284 7.43 -2.28 -24.26
N HIS A 285 7.88 -1.03 -24.38
CA HIS A 285 7.37 0.05 -23.53
C HIS A 285 5.85 0.16 -23.65
N ARG A 286 5.32 0.20 -24.87
CA ARG A 286 3.89 0.29 -25.10
C ARG A 286 3.13 -0.90 -24.49
N ARG A 287 3.58 -2.13 -24.77
CA ARG A 287 2.95 -3.36 -24.24
C ARG A 287 3.00 -3.43 -22.72
N PHE A 288 4.10 -2.99 -22.08
CA PHE A 288 4.22 -2.95 -20.62
C PHE A 288 3.05 -2.19 -19.99
N PHE A 289 2.73 -1.03 -20.54
CA PHE A 289 1.66 -0.22 -19.99
C PHE A 289 0.26 -0.66 -20.41
N GLU A 290 0.09 -1.15 -21.64
CA GLU A 290 -1.18 -1.79 -22.04
C GLU A 290 -1.50 -2.95 -21.09
N ARG A 291 -0.51 -3.79 -20.77
CA ARG A 291 -0.67 -4.88 -19.81
C ARG A 291 -0.95 -4.39 -18.39
N LEU A 292 -0.32 -3.30 -17.96
CA LEU A 292 -0.61 -2.69 -16.66
C LEU A 292 -2.08 -2.21 -16.59
N THR A 293 -2.55 -1.51 -17.61
CA THR A 293 -3.95 -1.05 -17.69
C THR A 293 -4.93 -2.23 -17.75
N GLU A 294 -4.62 -3.29 -18.51
CA GLU A 294 -5.42 -4.53 -18.53
C GLU A 294 -5.60 -5.11 -17.12
N LEU A 295 -4.51 -5.21 -16.35
CA LEU A 295 -4.53 -5.74 -14.99
C LEU A 295 -5.30 -4.86 -14.02
N ILE A 296 -5.19 -3.52 -14.16
CA ILE A 296 -5.96 -2.56 -13.36
C ILE A 296 -7.45 -2.72 -13.65
N CYS A 297 -7.85 -2.73 -14.93
CA CYS A 297 -9.25 -2.92 -15.31
C CYS A 297 -9.78 -4.29 -14.84
N GLN A 298 -8.97 -5.34 -14.95
CA GLN A 298 -9.33 -6.66 -14.43
C GLN A 298 -9.55 -6.63 -12.91
N PHE A 299 -8.69 -5.93 -12.17
CA PHE A 299 -8.85 -5.78 -10.73
C PHE A 299 -10.16 -5.07 -10.38
N VAL A 300 -10.43 -3.91 -10.99
CA VAL A 300 -11.68 -3.15 -10.77
C VAL A 300 -12.93 -3.93 -11.18
N ARG A 301 -12.81 -4.75 -12.24
CA ARG A 301 -13.88 -5.65 -12.70
C ARG A 301 -14.22 -6.72 -11.68
N LEU A 302 -13.21 -7.35 -11.09
CA LEU A 302 -13.39 -8.45 -10.11
C LEU A 302 -13.77 -7.95 -8.72
N ASP A 303 -13.41 -6.70 -8.38
CA ASP A 303 -13.78 -5.99 -7.16
C ASP A 303 -13.59 -6.85 -5.89
N GLU A 304 -14.69 -7.20 -5.20
CA GLU A 304 -14.70 -8.00 -3.97
C GLU A 304 -13.99 -9.36 -4.12
N GLN A 305 -13.99 -9.96 -5.32
CA GLN A 305 -13.33 -11.26 -5.55
C GLN A 305 -11.80 -11.20 -5.40
N ASN A 306 -11.21 -9.99 -5.42
CA ASN A 306 -9.78 -9.82 -5.20
C ASN A 306 -9.39 -9.75 -3.72
N PHE A 307 -10.36 -9.76 -2.80
CA PHE A 307 -10.11 -9.51 -1.38
C PHE A 307 -10.55 -10.69 -0.51
N SER A 308 -9.69 -11.05 0.44
CA SER A 308 -10.10 -11.77 1.64
C SER A 308 -10.41 -10.74 2.72
N VAL A 309 -11.54 -10.91 3.39
CA VAL A 309 -12.07 -9.94 4.35
C VAL A 309 -12.32 -10.62 5.68
N VAL A 310 -11.83 -10.02 6.74
CA VAL A 310 -12.01 -10.48 8.12
C VAL A 310 -12.53 -9.34 8.99
N GLY A 311 -13.63 -9.58 9.69
CA GLY A 311 -14.32 -8.60 10.53
C GLY A 311 -15.60 -8.01 9.90
N PRO A 312 -16.21 -6.98 10.53
CA PRO A 312 -15.67 -6.21 11.64
C PRO A 312 -15.64 -6.98 12.97
N ILE A 313 -14.52 -6.87 13.70
CA ILE A 313 -14.35 -7.48 15.02
C ILE A 313 -14.06 -6.42 16.09
N PRO A 314 -14.28 -6.70 17.39
CA PRO A 314 -13.76 -5.87 18.47
C PRO A 314 -12.23 -5.81 18.44
N PHE A 315 -11.65 -4.61 18.48
CA PHE A 315 -10.21 -4.40 18.44
C PHE A 315 -9.83 -3.13 19.24
N PRO A 316 -9.20 -3.27 20.42
CA PRO A 316 -8.91 -2.14 21.31
C PRO A 316 -7.72 -1.33 20.79
N TRP A 317 -8.03 -0.34 19.93
CA TRP A 317 -7.03 0.44 19.21
C TRP A 317 -6.02 1.14 20.13
N GLN A 318 -6.51 1.77 21.19
CA GLN A 318 -5.64 2.55 22.08
C GLN A 318 -4.59 1.66 22.75
N GLU A 319 -4.99 0.45 23.16
CA GLU A 319 -4.05 -0.54 23.68
C GLU A 319 -3.06 -1.01 22.60
N PHE A 320 -3.57 -1.35 21.41
CA PHE A 320 -2.70 -1.75 20.29
C PHE A 320 -1.67 -0.67 19.95
N SER A 321 -2.10 0.57 19.77
CA SER A 321 -1.21 1.69 19.44
C SER A 321 -0.21 2.02 20.57
N GLY A 322 -0.60 1.81 21.84
CA GLY A 322 0.27 2.10 22.98
C GLY A 322 1.29 0.99 23.26
N LYS A 323 0.90 -0.27 23.09
CA LYS A 323 1.73 -1.43 23.44
C LYS A 323 2.41 -2.09 22.24
N LEU A 324 1.73 -2.11 21.10
CA LEU A 324 2.08 -2.92 19.93
C LEU A 324 2.31 -2.10 18.65
N ALA A 325 2.40 -0.77 18.72
CA ALA A 325 2.74 0.05 17.55
C ALA A 325 4.12 -0.27 16.97
N PHE A 326 5.01 -0.84 17.77
CA PHE A 326 6.28 -1.39 17.33
C PHE A 326 6.21 -2.92 17.41
N MET A 327 6.30 -3.61 16.28
CA MET A 327 6.30 -5.07 16.22
C MET A 327 7.57 -5.56 15.54
N PRO A 328 8.38 -6.42 16.18
CA PRO A 328 9.57 -6.99 15.57
C PRO A 328 9.25 -7.76 14.28
N GLY A 329 10.10 -7.61 13.26
CA GLY A 329 9.91 -8.29 11.98
C GLY A 329 10.13 -9.81 12.04
N ARG A 330 10.95 -10.31 12.97
CA ARG A 330 11.19 -11.74 13.17
C ARG A 330 10.14 -12.35 14.09
N TRP A 331 9.62 -13.52 13.72
CA TRP A 331 8.55 -14.21 14.46
C TRP A 331 8.89 -14.46 15.93
N GLN A 332 10.07 -15.00 16.23
CA GLN A 332 10.47 -15.28 17.62
C GLN A 332 10.52 -13.99 18.46
N SER A 333 11.13 -12.94 17.91
CA SER A 333 11.19 -11.64 18.58
C SER A 333 9.80 -11.04 18.79
N PHE A 334 8.88 -11.27 17.85
CA PHE A 334 7.50 -10.85 17.96
C PHE A 334 6.74 -11.64 19.07
N ARG A 335 6.90 -12.96 19.14
CA ARG A 335 6.37 -13.78 20.24
C ARG A 335 6.84 -13.28 21.60
N ASP A 336 8.15 -13.11 21.77
CA ASP A 336 8.71 -12.65 23.04
C ASP A 336 8.23 -11.22 23.38
N PHE A 337 8.04 -10.38 22.37
CA PHE A 337 7.51 -9.02 22.53
C PHE A 337 6.04 -9.02 22.99
N LEU A 338 5.19 -9.89 22.43
CA LEU A 338 3.80 -10.04 22.88
C LEU A 338 3.72 -10.48 24.33
N LEU A 339 4.53 -11.46 24.74
CA LEU A 339 4.53 -11.92 26.14
C LEU A 339 4.95 -10.81 27.11
N ARG A 340 5.92 -9.98 26.73
CA ARG A 340 6.41 -8.86 27.56
C ARG A 340 5.47 -7.66 27.62
N THR A 341 4.69 -7.43 26.56
CA THR A 341 3.77 -6.29 26.48
C THR A 341 2.44 -6.57 27.18
N GLU A 342 2.18 -7.82 27.52
CA GLU A 342 1.00 -8.27 28.27
C GLU A 342 -0.30 -7.67 27.66
N PRO A 343 -0.61 -7.96 26.37
CA PRO A 343 -1.79 -7.43 25.72
C PRO A 343 -3.04 -8.05 26.35
N SER A 344 -4.08 -7.26 26.59
CA SER A 344 -5.34 -7.77 27.16
C SER A 344 -5.88 -8.96 26.38
N THR A 345 -6.68 -9.80 27.04
CA THR A 345 -7.32 -10.96 26.38
C THR A 345 -8.18 -10.55 25.19
N GLN A 346 -8.77 -9.34 25.23
CA GLN A 346 -9.51 -8.76 24.10
C GLN A 346 -8.58 -8.43 22.94
N LEU A 347 -7.43 -7.78 23.20
CA LEU A 347 -6.45 -7.48 22.16
C LEU A 347 -5.86 -8.76 21.57
N ALA A 348 -5.50 -9.72 22.41
CA ALA A 348 -5.01 -11.04 21.99
C ALA A 348 -6.04 -11.78 21.12
N GLY A 349 -7.32 -11.79 21.53
CA GLY A 349 -8.42 -12.33 20.73
C GLY A 349 -8.52 -11.64 19.37
N GLY A 350 -8.44 -10.31 19.35
CA GLY A 350 -8.43 -9.53 18.12
C GLY A 350 -7.25 -9.86 17.19
N LEU A 351 -6.05 -10.09 17.72
CA LEU A 351 -4.88 -10.50 16.92
C LEU A 351 -5.08 -11.89 16.29
N VAL A 352 -5.75 -12.80 16.98
CA VAL A 352 -6.09 -14.13 16.45
C VAL A 352 -7.20 -14.03 15.41
N GLU A 353 -8.28 -13.30 15.71
CA GLU A 353 -9.41 -13.13 14.81
C GLU A 353 -9.01 -12.42 13.51
N LEU A 354 -8.13 -11.41 13.56
CA LEU A 354 -7.55 -10.79 12.35
C LEU A 354 -6.48 -11.65 11.67
N GLU A 355 -6.26 -12.88 12.13
CA GLU A 355 -5.26 -13.80 11.56
C GLU A 355 -3.84 -13.20 11.56
N ILE A 356 -3.51 -12.37 12.55
CA ILE A 356 -2.14 -11.91 12.83
C ILE A 356 -1.39 -13.01 13.60
N LEU A 357 -2.11 -13.67 14.51
CA LEU A 357 -1.68 -14.88 15.20
C LEU A 357 -2.42 -16.09 14.65
N ASP A 358 -1.70 -17.15 14.30
CA ASP A 358 -2.32 -18.38 13.81
C ASP A 358 -2.72 -19.25 14.99
N ALA A 359 -4.02 -19.49 15.17
CA ALA A 359 -4.56 -20.23 16.30
C ALA A 359 -4.02 -21.67 16.42
N LYS A 360 -3.58 -22.29 15.31
CA LYS A 360 -3.07 -23.67 15.30
C LYS A 360 -1.56 -23.71 15.42
N ARG A 361 -0.86 -22.91 14.62
CA ARG A 361 0.61 -22.86 14.63
C ARG A 361 1.13 -22.30 15.96
N ASP A 362 0.40 -21.35 16.52
CA ASP A 362 0.81 -20.58 17.70
C ASP A 362 -0.06 -20.94 18.93
N GLU A 363 -0.65 -22.14 18.94
CA GLU A 363 -1.67 -22.60 19.91
C GLU A 363 -1.27 -22.34 21.37
N GLU A 364 -0.05 -22.68 21.76
CA GLU A 364 0.45 -22.48 23.13
C GLU A 364 0.51 -20.99 23.51
N LEU A 365 1.04 -20.15 22.61
CA LEU A 365 1.15 -18.71 22.82
C LEU A 365 -0.26 -18.10 22.89
N VAL A 366 -1.15 -18.49 21.98
CA VAL A 366 -2.53 -18.01 21.94
C VAL A 366 -3.26 -18.41 23.23
N ALA A 367 -3.12 -19.66 23.68
CA ALA A 367 -3.72 -20.12 24.92
C ALA A 367 -3.17 -19.38 26.15
N GLN A 368 -1.89 -19.01 26.15
CA GLN A 368 -1.29 -18.22 27.22
C GLN A 368 -1.82 -16.78 27.22
N LEU A 369 -1.83 -16.12 26.06
CA LEU A 369 -2.32 -14.74 25.89
C LEU A 369 -3.81 -14.62 26.22
N LEU A 370 -4.64 -15.60 25.82
CA LEU A 370 -6.07 -15.59 26.08
C LEU A 370 -6.43 -15.90 27.54
N ARG A 371 -5.55 -16.57 28.29
CA ARG A 371 -5.70 -16.76 29.73
C ARG A 371 -5.24 -15.54 30.54
N GLY A 372 -4.37 -14.70 29.98
CA GLY A 372 -3.73 -13.61 30.69
C GLY A 372 -2.59 -14.08 31.62
N ASP A 373 -2.06 -15.28 31.38
CA ASP A 373 -1.03 -15.91 32.20
C ASP A 373 0.37 -15.49 31.71
N TYR A 374 0.80 -14.28 32.04
CA TYR A 374 2.12 -13.76 31.64
C TYR A 374 3.25 -14.12 32.62
N SER A 375 2.90 -14.65 33.80
CA SER A 375 3.88 -15.15 34.76
C SER A 375 4.49 -16.46 34.26
N GLY A 376 5.72 -16.39 33.76
CA GLY A 376 6.54 -17.59 33.57
C GLY A 376 6.87 -18.19 34.93
N ASP A 377 6.19 -19.28 35.29
CA ASP A 377 6.63 -20.19 36.34
C ASP A 377 7.57 -21.21 35.68
N GLU A 378 8.84 -20.85 35.49
CA GLU A 378 9.90 -21.83 35.24
C GLU A 378 10.60 -22.16 36.56
N GLN A 379 9.92 -22.91 37.43
CA GLN A 379 10.59 -23.88 38.28
C GLN A 379 10.88 -25.14 37.45
N ILE A 380 11.95 -25.11 36.65
CA ILE A 380 12.58 -26.35 36.18
C ILE A 380 13.67 -26.71 37.18
N ASN A 381 13.31 -27.53 38.17
CA ASN A 381 14.27 -28.11 39.11
C ASN A 381 15.17 -29.15 38.41
N GLY A 382 16.42 -28.76 38.13
CA GLY A 382 17.63 -29.54 38.43
C GLY A 382 18.19 -30.53 37.39
N THR A 383 19.12 -30.09 36.54
CA THR A 383 20.57 -30.47 36.54
C THR A 383 21.30 -29.85 35.32
N PRO A 384 22.59 -29.50 35.42
CA PRO A 384 23.29 -28.67 34.43
C PRO A 384 23.84 -29.47 33.23
N HIS A 385 23.78 -28.82 32.06
CA HIS A 385 24.38 -29.16 30.75
C HIS A 385 23.78 -30.34 29.94
N ALA A 386 23.22 -29.99 28.78
CA ALA A 386 23.90 -30.19 27.49
C ALA A 386 23.29 -29.22 26.45
N GLU A 387 24.13 -28.36 25.89
CA GLU A 387 23.80 -27.51 24.74
C GLU A 387 23.39 -28.40 23.56
N SER A 388 22.14 -28.30 23.13
CA SER A 388 21.73 -28.75 21.80
C SER A 388 21.60 -27.52 20.91
N THR A 389 22.71 -27.19 20.28
CA THR A 389 22.87 -26.21 19.19
C THR A 389 21.82 -26.45 18.09
N PRO A 390 21.18 -25.42 17.52
CA PRO A 390 20.40 -25.58 16.31
C PRO A 390 21.37 -25.79 15.13
N ILE A 391 21.32 -27.00 14.55
CA ILE A 391 21.99 -27.31 13.29
C ILE A 391 21.30 -26.50 12.19
N ILE A 392 21.97 -25.46 11.71
CA ILE A 392 21.65 -24.82 10.42
C ILE A 392 21.94 -25.87 9.34
N LYS A 393 20.90 -26.39 8.69
CA LYS A 393 21.03 -27.05 7.38
C LYS A 393 20.54 -26.06 6.31
N THR A 394 21.46 -25.33 5.72
CA THR A 394 21.31 -24.86 4.35
C THR A 394 21.71 -25.99 3.42
N ALA A 395 20.98 -26.17 2.32
CA ALA A 395 21.35 -27.09 1.26
C ALA A 395 22.72 -26.68 0.68
N GLU A 396 23.64 -27.66 0.57
CA GLU A 396 24.74 -27.82 -0.42
C GLU A 396 25.55 -26.54 -0.77
N ASP A 397 26.87 -26.43 -0.67
CA ASP A 397 27.98 -27.29 -0.26
C ASP A 397 29.25 -26.39 -0.20
N GLU A 398 30.27 -26.86 0.55
CA GLU A 398 31.70 -26.48 0.51
C GLU A 398 32.20 -25.19 1.20
N ASP A 399 32.62 -25.41 2.47
CA ASP A 399 34.00 -25.22 2.98
C ASP A 399 34.67 -23.85 2.78
N HIS A 400 34.84 -23.09 3.87
CA HIS A 400 36.14 -22.65 4.42
C HIS A 400 35.91 -21.94 5.78
N GLY A 401 36.77 -22.24 6.76
CA GLY A 401 36.55 -22.07 8.20
C GLY A 401 36.32 -20.65 8.75
N GLY A 402 35.36 -20.58 9.70
CA GLY A 402 35.54 -20.13 11.09
C GLY A 402 35.84 -18.67 11.42
N GLU A 403 34.86 -17.98 12.02
CA GLU A 403 35.05 -17.08 13.17
C GLU A 403 33.72 -16.89 13.94
N ALA A 404 33.78 -16.89 15.27
CA ALA A 404 32.63 -16.94 16.18
C ALA A 404 31.99 -15.55 16.41
N THR A 405 30.65 -15.44 16.37
CA THR A 405 29.93 -14.18 16.68
C THR A 405 29.14 -14.24 18.00
N ALA A 406 29.28 -13.16 18.78
CA ALA A 406 28.83 -12.93 20.15
C ALA A 406 27.29 -12.91 20.37
N GLY A 407 26.88 -13.19 21.61
CA GLY A 407 25.48 -13.32 22.05
C GLY A 407 24.62 -12.05 21.96
N HIS A 408 23.34 -12.24 21.65
CA HIS A 408 22.37 -11.16 21.41
C HIS A 408 21.74 -10.68 22.74
N ARG A 409 21.76 -9.36 23.01
CA ARG A 409 21.16 -8.73 24.21
C ARG A 409 19.69 -8.38 23.94
N THR A 410 18.85 -8.33 24.99
CA THR A 410 17.43 -7.93 24.85
C THR A 410 17.27 -6.40 24.81
N PHE A 411 16.23 -5.88 24.15
CA PHE A 411 16.02 -4.43 23.99
C PHE A 411 15.92 -3.72 25.34
N SER A 412 15.14 -4.27 26.28
CA SER A 412 14.99 -3.68 27.61
C SER A 412 16.30 -3.71 28.41
N SER A 413 17.03 -4.83 28.39
CA SER A 413 18.35 -4.91 29.04
C SER A 413 19.33 -3.92 28.43
N LEU A 414 19.23 -3.65 27.12
CA LEU A 414 20.08 -2.71 26.41
C LEU A 414 19.78 -1.26 26.81
N ILE A 415 18.52 -0.82 26.76
CA ILE A 415 18.16 0.58 27.05
C ILE A 415 18.26 0.92 28.55
N HIS A 416 18.11 -0.07 29.44
CA HIS A 416 18.27 0.10 30.89
C HIS A 416 19.65 -0.30 31.40
N ASP A 417 20.57 -0.71 30.52
CA ASP A 417 21.94 -1.06 30.93
C ASP A 417 22.62 0.17 31.55
N GLN A 418 22.96 0.10 32.83
CA GLN A 418 23.62 1.20 33.53
C GLN A 418 25.11 1.31 33.17
N THR A 419 25.67 0.29 32.49
CA THR A 419 27.06 0.27 32.04
C THR A 419 27.26 0.97 30.70
N LEU A 420 26.18 1.24 29.95
CA LEU A 420 26.21 1.89 28.64
C LEU A 420 25.82 3.36 28.72
N THR A 421 26.53 4.21 27.96
CA THR A 421 26.10 5.59 27.73
C THR A 421 24.86 5.65 26.84
N THR A 422 24.15 6.79 26.84
CA THR A 422 22.99 7.00 25.97
C THR A 422 23.36 6.82 24.49
N GLU A 423 24.53 7.29 24.06
CA GLU A 423 25.04 7.10 22.70
C GLU A 423 25.29 5.63 22.37
N GLN A 424 25.88 4.87 23.30
CA GLN A 424 26.10 3.44 23.11
C GLN A 424 24.78 2.67 23.01
N LYS A 425 23.77 3.07 23.78
CA LYS A 425 22.41 2.53 23.67
C LYS A 425 21.77 2.86 22.34
N VAL A 426 21.91 4.11 21.87
CA VAL A 426 21.39 4.55 20.57
C VAL A 426 22.02 3.74 19.43
N THR A 427 23.35 3.62 19.42
CA THR A 427 24.06 2.84 18.39
C THR A 427 23.64 1.38 18.42
N ALA A 428 23.59 0.76 19.60
CA ALA A 428 23.18 -0.64 19.72
C ALA A 428 21.71 -0.85 19.34
N VAL A 429 20.81 0.07 19.67
CA VAL A 429 19.41 0.01 19.21
C VAL A 429 19.34 0.12 17.68
N ILE A 430 20.13 1.01 17.09
CA ILE A 430 20.23 1.12 15.64
C ILE A 430 20.70 -0.19 15.03
N GLU A 431 21.82 -0.74 15.48
CA GLU A 431 22.44 -1.94 14.89
C GLU A 431 21.62 -3.21 15.13
N GLU A 432 21.10 -3.41 16.34
CA GLU A 432 20.44 -4.65 16.73
C GLU A 432 18.94 -4.68 16.35
N TYR A 433 18.27 -3.52 16.24
CA TYR A 433 16.81 -3.45 16.09
C TYR A 433 16.31 -2.69 14.85
N ILE A 434 17.01 -1.64 14.41
CA ILE A 434 16.55 -0.78 13.31
C ILE A 434 17.17 -1.22 11.97
N GLN A 435 18.49 -1.38 11.97
CA GLN A 435 19.31 -1.74 10.81
C GLN A 435 18.84 -3.04 10.12
N PRO A 436 18.50 -4.14 10.83
CA PRO A 436 18.06 -5.38 10.18
C PRO A 436 16.73 -5.25 9.44
N ILE A 437 15.87 -4.31 9.85
CA ILE A 437 14.58 -4.05 9.20
C ILE A 437 14.81 -3.26 7.91
N LEU A 438 15.66 -2.23 7.98
CA LEU A 438 15.96 -1.38 6.83
C LEU A 438 16.74 -2.14 5.73
N GLU A 439 17.63 -3.05 6.12
CA GLU A 439 18.41 -3.84 5.17
C GLU A 439 17.55 -4.77 4.31
N ASN A 440 16.44 -5.28 4.86
CA ASN A 440 15.46 -6.05 4.09
C ASN A 440 14.80 -5.21 2.97
N ASP A 441 14.72 -3.89 3.16
CA ASP A 441 14.18 -2.93 2.19
C ASP A 441 15.28 -2.28 1.33
N GLY A 442 16.52 -2.77 1.43
CA GLY A 442 17.69 -2.22 0.72
C GLY A 442 18.14 -0.85 1.22
N GLY A 443 17.66 -0.46 2.41
CA GLY A 443 18.02 0.76 3.12
C GLY A 443 19.07 0.52 4.20
N ARG A 444 19.65 1.61 4.69
CA ARG A 444 20.55 1.62 5.85
C ARG A 444 20.35 2.91 6.62
N VAL A 445 20.49 2.88 7.94
CA VAL A 445 20.54 4.09 8.76
C VAL A 445 21.92 4.24 9.35
N GLU A 446 22.41 5.46 9.38
CA GLU A 446 23.69 5.83 9.95
C GLU A 446 23.44 6.79 11.10
N TYR A 447 24.02 6.49 12.26
CA TYR A 447 24.05 7.38 13.40
C TYR A 447 25.05 8.52 13.15
N LEU A 448 24.61 9.76 13.32
CA LEU A 448 25.45 10.95 13.12
C LEU A 448 25.92 11.57 14.44
N GLY A 449 25.15 11.45 15.51
CA GLY A 449 25.49 12.01 16.81
C GLY A 449 24.30 12.19 17.74
N PHE A 450 24.62 12.51 18.99
CA PHE A 450 23.65 12.80 20.05
C PHE A 450 24.04 14.11 20.73
N ASP A 451 23.09 15.04 20.81
CA ASP A 451 23.24 16.28 21.57
C ASP A 451 22.65 16.08 22.96
N THR A 452 23.54 15.95 23.95
CA THR A 452 23.18 15.73 25.36
C THR A 452 22.47 16.93 25.99
N ALA A 453 22.60 18.15 25.45
CA ALA A 453 21.98 19.34 26.02
C ALA A 453 20.47 19.40 25.76
N VAL A 454 20.04 18.87 24.62
CA VAL A 454 18.62 18.86 24.19
C VAL A 454 18.04 17.45 24.06
N GLY A 455 18.85 16.40 24.23
CA GLY A 455 18.44 15.01 24.04
C GLY A 455 18.11 14.67 22.58
N GLU A 456 18.80 15.29 21.61
CA GLU A 456 18.53 15.09 20.18
C GLU A 456 19.47 14.05 19.57
N VAL A 457 18.92 12.99 18.98
CA VAL A 457 19.65 12.03 18.15
C VAL A 457 19.56 12.44 16.68
N SER A 458 20.71 12.58 16.01
CA SER A 458 20.80 12.82 14.58
C SER A 458 21.14 11.53 13.83
N VAL A 459 20.37 11.23 12.78
CA VAL A 459 20.58 10.06 11.90
C VAL A 459 20.53 10.46 10.43
N ARG A 460 21.10 9.61 9.57
CA ARG A 460 21.05 9.75 8.10
C ARG A 460 20.69 8.43 7.46
N PHE A 461 19.78 8.44 6.49
CA PHE A 461 19.54 7.25 5.67
C PHE A 461 20.55 7.14 4.53
N LEU A 462 20.94 5.90 4.25
CA LEU A 462 21.79 5.46 3.16
C LEU A 462 21.05 4.40 2.31
N GLY A 463 21.54 4.11 1.11
CA GLY A 463 20.95 3.11 0.21
C GLY A 463 19.63 3.56 -0.43
N SER A 464 18.70 2.63 -0.64
CA SER A 464 17.37 2.90 -1.22
C SER A 464 16.57 3.94 -0.44
N CYS A 465 16.89 4.13 0.85
CA CYS A 465 16.28 5.11 1.74
C CYS A 465 16.90 6.52 1.66
N ALA A 466 18.05 6.71 1.01
CA ALA A 466 18.78 7.99 1.05
C ALA A 466 18.04 9.15 0.36
N ASN A 467 17.30 8.85 -0.71
CA ASN A 467 16.65 9.85 -1.59
C ASN A 467 15.17 9.54 -1.86
N CYS A 468 14.54 8.68 -1.06
CA CYS A 468 13.11 8.41 -1.19
C CYS A 468 12.31 9.49 -0.44
N PRO A 469 11.30 10.16 -1.04
CA PRO A 469 10.39 11.06 -0.32
C PRO A 469 9.67 10.36 0.86
N ALA A 470 9.44 9.03 0.72
CA ALA A 470 8.92 8.18 1.78
C ALA A 470 9.98 7.72 2.81
N SER A 471 11.25 8.14 2.69
CA SER A 471 12.24 7.85 3.74
C SER A 471 11.89 8.53 5.06
N ILE A 472 11.21 9.68 5.01
CA ILE A 472 10.67 10.36 6.19
C ILE A 472 9.68 9.45 6.93
N LEU A 473 8.84 8.70 6.21
CA LEU A 473 7.95 7.69 6.79
C LEU A 473 8.74 6.62 7.55
N SER A 474 9.86 6.13 6.99
CA SER A 474 10.74 5.18 7.67
C SER A 474 11.35 5.78 8.94
N VAL A 475 11.69 7.08 8.96
CA VAL A 475 12.14 7.75 10.20
C VAL A 475 11.04 7.68 11.25
N GLU A 476 9.84 8.17 10.93
CA GLU A 476 8.74 8.33 11.89
C GLU A 476 8.23 7.01 12.45
N THR A 477 8.20 5.96 11.61
CA THR A 477 7.56 4.68 11.98
C THR A 477 8.55 3.61 12.45
N LEU A 478 9.80 3.62 11.98
CA LEU A 478 10.79 2.58 12.30
C LEU A 478 11.94 3.08 13.19
N VAL A 479 12.35 4.34 13.02
CA VAL A 479 13.57 4.86 13.69
C VAL A 479 13.24 5.60 14.98
N LYS A 480 12.27 6.54 14.96
CA LYS A 480 11.95 7.34 16.15
C LYS A 480 11.39 6.52 17.30
N PRO A 481 10.41 5.61 17.12
CA PRO A 481 9.77 4.92 18.24
C PRO A 481 10.74 4.15 19.16
N PRO A 482 11.68 3.32 18.64
CA PRO A 482 12.64 2.64 19.51
C PRO A 482 13.66 3.60 20.14
N LEU A 483 14.11 4.64 19.43
CA LEU A 483 15.09 5.59 19.97
C LEU A 483 14.51 6.49 21.07
N LEU A 484 13.26 6.91 20.95
CA LEU A 484 12.57 7.72 21.97
C LEU A 484 12.29 6.94 23.26
N ASN A 485 12.36 5.60 23.23
CA ASN A 485 12.27 4.77 24.43
C ASN A 485 13.59 4.70 25.22
N ILE A 486 14.70 5.23 24.70
CA ILE A 486 15.97 5.29 25.41
C ILE A 486 15.93 6.46 26.41
N PRO A 487 16.17 6.23 27.71
CA PRO A 487 16.21 7.30 28.69
C PRO A 487 17.20 8.40 28.30
N GLY A 488 16.70 9.65 28.25
CA GLY A 488 17.49 10.84 27.87
C GLY A 488 17.40 11.24 26.39
N VAL A 489 16.72 10.46 25.56
CA VAL A 489 16.41 10.85 24.17
C VAL A 489 15.03 11.51 24.12
N HIS A 490 14.97 12.73 23.58
CA HIS A 490 13.75 13.53 23.48
C HIS A 490 13.35 13.80 22.03
N HIS A 491 14.33 13.91 21.14
CA HIS A 491 14.13 14.22 19.73
C HIS A 491 14.98 13.32 18.84
N VAL A 492 14.46 13.00 17.65
CA VAL A 492 15.19 12.25 16.63
C VAL A 492 15.01 13.00 15.31
N VAL A 493 16.12 13.37 14.67
CA VAL A 493 16.12 14.15 13.43
C VAL A 493 16.88 13.43 12.32
N HIS A 494 16.34 13.50 11.10
CA HIS A 494 17.00 13.00 9.91
C HIS A 494 17.75 14.12 9.19
N ARG A 495 19.02 13.90 8.85
CA ARG A 495 19.87 14.86 8.13
C ARG A 495 20.38 14.26 6.82
N THR A 496 20.05 14.91 5.71
CA THR A 496 20.52 14.54 4.37
C THR A 496 21.96 14.98 4.09
N GLN A 497 22.50 15.94 4.82
CA GLN A 497 23.89 16.43 4.68
C GLN A 497 24.60 16.42 6.04
N LEU A 498 25.86 15.97 6.05
CA LEU A 498 26.72 16.02 7.24
C LEU A 498 27.13 17.47 7.53
N ARG A 499 26.96 17.94 8.76
CA ARG A 499 27.61 19.18 9.22
C ARG A 499 29.06 18.90 9.57
N ASN A 500 29.91 19.93 9.48
CA ASN A 500 31.25 19.90 10.07
C ASN A 500 31.08 19.80 11.59
N GLY A 501 31.19 18.59 12.14
CA GLY A 501 30.94 18.26 13.55
C GLY A 501 30.30 16.88 13.77
N ASP A 502 29.59 16.35 12.77
CA ASP A 502 28.82 15.08 12.87
C ASP A 502 29.71 13.80 12.74
N ARG A 503 31.04 13.91 12.87
CA ARG A 503 31.94 12.72 12.89
C ARG A 503 32.38 12.41 14.32
N GLY A 504 31.50 11.76 15.07
CA GLY A 504 31.82 11.15 16.36
C GLY A 504 31.75 9.62 16.27
N ALA A 505 32.91 8.96 16.34
CA ALA A 505 33.11 7.53 16.60
C ALA A 505 32.69 6.50 15.52
N THR A 506 33.49 6.40 14.45
CA THR A 506 33.86 5.10 13.87
C THR A 506 35.35 5.12 13.56
N GLN A 507 36.18 4.77 14.55
CA GLN A 507 37.53 4.26 14.27
C GLN A 507 37.51 2.74 14.49
N PRO A 508 38.02 1.93 13.55
CA PRO A 508 38.15 0.50 13.76
C PRO A 508 39.16 0.24 14.87
N ILE A 509 38.81 -0.63 15.82
CA ILE A 509 39.74 -1.14 16.82
C ILE A 509 40.79 -1.98 16.07
N ALA A 510 42.00 -1.46 15.96
CA ALA A 510 43.15 -2.23 15.51
C ALA A 510 43.55 -3.19 16.64
N LEU A 511 43.45 -4.49 16.38
CA LEU A 511 44.12 -5.50 17.20
C LEU A 511 45.56 -5.60 16.71
N GLU A 512 46.50 -5.04 17.49
CA GLU A 512 47.92 -5.37 17.42
C GLU A 512 48.19 -6.64 18.23
N GLY A 513 48.88 -7.61 17.64
CA GLY A 513 49.47 -8.77 18.32
C GLY A 513 49.16 -10.10 17.66
#